data_AF-A0A1C5T8U2-F1
#
_entry.id   AF-A0A1C5T8U2-F1
#
_cell.length_a   1.000
_cell.length_b   1.000
_cell.length_c   1.000
_cell.angle_alpha   90.00
_cell.angle_beta   90.00
_cell.angle_gamma   90.00
#
_symmetry.space_group_name_H-M   'P 1'
#
loop_
_entity.id
_entity.type
_entity.pdbx_description
1 polymer ?
#
loop_
_entity_poly.entity_id
_entity_poly.type
_entity_poly.pdbx_seq_one_letter_code
_entity_poly.pdbx_strand_id
1 'polypeptide(L)'
;MNECNRCRKIFESPVERFEADTGYHERTCPYCGDDDISEAHECPICHTNYTSEDFCQECYDTVNQALTELKEKLGATQEDFEDIISNNFGW
;
A
#
# COMPACT_ATOMS: atom_id res chain seq x y z
N MET A 1 -8.58 -7.01 -2.54
CA MET A 1 -9.68 -6.08 -2.86
C MET A 1 -9.25 -5.28 -4.09
N ASN A 2 -10.10 -4.53 -4.79
CA ASN A 2 -9.68 -3.77 -5.98
C ASN A 2 -9.89 -2.27 -5.76
N GLU A 3 -8.98 -1.44 -6.26
CA GLU A 3 -9.12 0.01 -6.34
C GLU A 3 -9.03 0.47 -7.80
N CYS A 4 -9.91 1.37 -8.22
CA CYS A 4 -9.77 2.03 -9.51
C CYS A 4 -8.84 3.25 -9.40
N ASN A 5 -7.79 3.29 -10.21
CA ASN A 5 -6.80 4.37 -10.20
C ASN A 5 -7.37 5.72 -10.66
N ARG A 6 -8.47 5.70 -11.45
CA ARG A 6 -9.15 6.92 -11.88
C ARG A 6 -10.07 7.54 -10.83
N CYS A 7 -10.93 6.74 -10.20
CA CYS A 7 -11.95 7.27 -9.27
C CYS A 7 -11.65 7.01 -7.79
N ARG A 8 -10.58 6.26 -7.49
CA ARG A 8 -10.11 5.90 -6.13
C ARG A 8 -11.17 5.17 -5.30
N LYS A 9 -12.16 4.58 -5.96
CA LYS A 9 -13.18 3.76 -5.31
C LYS A 9 -12.70 2.33 -5.19
N ILE A 10 -13.06 1.72 -4.08
CA ILE A 10 -12.72 0.35 -3.74
C ILE A 10 -13.95 -0.53 -3.95
N PHE A 11 -13.71 -1.71 -4.50
CA PHE A 11 -14.74 -2.68 -4.81
C PHE A 11 -14.18 -4.10 -4.75
N GLU A 12 -15.08 -5.07 -4.54
CA GLU A 12 -14.71 -6.48 -4.46
C GLU A 12 -14.40 -7.07 -5.83
N SER A 13 -15.22 -6.77 -6.83
CA SER A 13 -15.08 -7.36 -8.17
C SER A 13 -15.29 -6.34 -9.28
N PRO A 14 -14.44 -6.34 -10.32
CA PRO A 14 -14.65 -5.53 -11.51
C PRO A 14 -15.87 -6.04 -12.29
N VAL A 15 -16.42 -5.18 -13.15
CA VAL A 15 -17.42 -5.58 -14.13
C VAL A 15 -16.71 -6.25 -15.30
N GLU A 16 -17.10 -7.47 -15.60
CA GLU A 16 -16.60 -8.22 -16.76
C GLU A 16 -17.50 -8.00 -17.97
N ARG A 17 -16.90 -7.69 -19.11
CA ARG A 17 -17.60 -7.64 -20.39
C ARG A 17 -16.85 -8.46 -21.41
N PHE A 18 -17.63 -9.24 -22.15
CA PHE A 18 -17.14 -10.07 -23.23
C PHE A 18 -17.72 -9.58 -24.55
N GLU A 19 -16.86 -9.21 -25.48
CA GLU A 19 -17.23 -8.88 -26.84
C GLU A 19 -17.16 -10.14 -27.71
N ALA A 20 -18.33 -10.68 -28.08
CA ALA A 20 -18.40 -11.94 -28.84
C ALA A 20 -17.78 -11.86 -30.24
N ASP A 21 -17.82 -10.67 -30.86
CA ASP A 21 -17.35 -10.47 -32.25
C ASP A 21 -15.81 -10.38 -32.33
N THR A 22 -15.16 -9.84 -31.29
CA THR A 22 -13.71 -9.63 -31.22
C THR A 22 -13.02 -10.68 -30.33
N GLY A 23 -13.78 -11.37 -29.48
CA GLY A 23 -13.26 -12.26 -28.44
C GLY A 23 -12.59 -11.51 -27.29
N TYR A 24 -12.71 -10.17 -27.24
CA TYR A 24 -12.08 -9.34 -26.24
C TYR A 24 -12.80 -9.46 -24.89
N HIS A 25 -12.02 -9.49 -23.81
CA HIS A 25 -12.51 -9.55 -22.45
C HIS A 25 -11.96 -8.37 -21.66
N GLU A 26 -12.84 -7.46 -21.24
CA GLU A 26 -12.48 -6.28 -20.46
C GLU A 26 -12.96 -6.41 -19.01
N ARG A 27 -12.16 -5.85 -18.09
CA ARG A 27 -12.50 -5.70 -16.68
C ARG A 27 -12.52 -4.22 -16.36
N THR A 28 -13.67 -3.72 -15.94
CA THR A 28 -13.88 -2.27 -15.73
C THR A 28 -14.36 -1.97 -14.32
N CYS A 29 -14.10 -0.75 -13.86
CA CYS A 29 -14.54 -0.25 -12.58
C CYS A 29 -16.07 -0.12 -12.58
N PRO A 30 -16.79 -0.65 -11.57
CA PRO A 30 -18.25 -0.58 -11.51
C PRO A 30 -18.80 0.85 -11.35
N TYR A 31 -17.96 1.82 -10.98
CA TYR A 31 -18.38 3.19 -10.69
C TYR A 31 -18.13 4.16 -11.85
N CYS A 32 -16.97 4.08 -12.50
CA CYS A 32 -16.60 5.00 -13.59
C CYS A 32 -16.41 4.32 -14.94
N GLY A 33 -16.43 2.99 -15.01
CA GLY A 33 -16.24 2.22 -16.25
C GLY A 33 -14.80 2.20 -16.78
N ASP A 34 -13.84 2.69 -16.00
CA ASP A 34 -12.42 2.68 -16.38
C ASP A 34 -11.78 1.30 -16.16
N ASP A 35 -10.81 0.93 -16.98
CA ASP A 35 -10.11 -0.36 -16.92
C ASP A 35 -8.79 -0.30 -16.12
N ASP A 36 -8.36 0.90 -15.69
CA ASP A 36 -7.20 1.07 -14.82
C ASP A 36 -7.52 0.73 -13.35
N ILE A 37 -7.26 -0.53 -13.00
CA ILE A 37 -7.60 -1.14 -11.71
C ILE A 37 -6.34 -1.79 -11.11
N SER A 38 -6.09 -1.51 -9.84
CA SER A 38 -5.03 -2.12 -9.04
C SER A 38 -5.59 -2.95 -7.90
N GLU A 39 -4.81 -3.92 -7.44
CA GLU A 39 -5.13 -4.64 -6.21
C GLU A 39 -4.93 -3.70 -5.01
N ALA A 40 -5.94 -3.67 -4.15
CA ALA A 40 -5.93 -2.94 -2.89
C ALA A 40 -5.82 -3.91 -1.72
N HIS A 41 -4.91 -3.58 -0.82
CA HIS A 41 -4.63 -4.21 0.45
C HIS A 41 -5.12 -3.32 1.59
N GLU A 42 -5.45 -3.91 2.73
CA GLU A 42 -5.83 -3.18 3.94
C GLU A 42 -4.59 -2.96 4.80
N CYS A 43 -4.32 -1.73 5.21
CA CYS A 43 -3.14 -1.44 6.02
C CYS A 43 -3.31 -2.07 7.41
N PRO A 44 -2.35 -2.89 7.88
CA PRO A 44 -2.48 -3.58 9.18
C PRO A 44 -2.45 -2.64 10.39
N ILE A 45 -2.03 -1.38 10.22
CA ILE A 45 -1.89 -0.41 11.31
C ILE A 45 -3.12 0.49 11.41
N CYS A 46 -3.55 1.09 10.30
CA CYS A 46 -4.62 2.08 10.28
C CYS A 46 -5.91 1.59 9.63
N HIS A 47 -5.93 0.37 9.08
CA HIS A 47 -7.09 -0.23 8.39
C HIS A 47 -7.56 0.55 7.14
N THR A 48 -6.76 1.52 6.68
CA THR A 48 -7.01 2.20 5.42
C THR A 48 -6.52 1.34 4.27
N ASN A 49 -7.31 1.31 3.20
CA ASN A 49 -6.94 0.60 1.99
C ASN A 49 -5.88 1.34 1.19
N TYR A 50 -4.95 0.60 0.59
CA TYR A 50 -3.81 1.11 -0.15
C TYR A 50 -3.32 0.08 -1.18
N THR A 51 -2.50 0.48 -2.14
CA THR A 51 -2.07 -0.36 -3.28
C THR A 51 -0.58 -0.75 -3.22
N SER A 52 0.11 -0.61 -2.09
CA SER A 52 1.52 -0.99 -1.96
C SER A 52 1.68 -2.33 -1.23
N GLU A 53 2.87 -2.93 -1.29
CA GLU A 53 3.09 -4.32 -0.88
C GLU A 53 3.10 -4.55 0.64
N ASP A 54 3.28 -3.52 1.49
CA ASP A 54 3.50 -3.73 2.94
C ASP A 54 2.70 -2.81 3.87
N PHE A 55 2.77 -1.49 3.67
CA PHE A 55 2.08 -0.50 4.51
C PHE A 55 1.59 0.69 3.68
N CYS A 56 0.51 1.33 4.11
CA CYS A 56 0.12 2.58 3.47
C CYS A 56 1.20 3.65 3.69
N GLN A 57 1.33 4.56 2.71
CA GLN A 57 2.37 5.59 2.72
C GLN A 57 2.33 6.45 4.00
N GLU A 58 1.12 6.80 4.47
CA GLU A 58 0.96 7.60 5.69
C GLU A 58 1.54 6.91 6.93
N CYS A 59 1.29 5.60 7.10
CA CYS A 59 1.85 4.85 8.22
C CYS A 59 3.37 4.70 8.08
N TYR A 60 3.86 4.45 6.87
CA TYR A 60 5.30 4.39 6.60
C TYR A 60 6.00 5.71 6.94
N ASP A 61 5.45 6.84 6.52
CA ASP A 61 6.00 8.17 6.77
C ASP A 61 5.98 8.50 8.27
N THR A 62 4.89 8.17 8.96
CA THR A 62 4.74 8.38 10.41
C THR A 62 5.83 7.64 11.19
N VAL A 63 6.07 6.36 10.85
CA VAL A 63 7.11 5.55 11.51
C VAL A 63 8.50 6.12 11.21
N ASN A 64 8.79 6.50 9.96
CA ASN A 64 10.08 7.07 9.60
C ASN A 64 10.35 8.42 10.25
N GLN A 65 9.33 9.27 10.38
CA GLN A 65 9.46 10.53 11.11
C GLN A 65 9.76 10.26 12.59
N ALA A 66 9.02 9.36 13.24
CA ALA A 66 9.27 9.00 14.64
C ALA A 66 10.69 8.45 14.85
N LEU A 67 11.17 7.59 13.94
CA LEU A 67 12.54 7.07 13.96
C LEU A 67 13.58 8.19 13.81
N THR A 68 13.32 9.17 12.94
CA THR A 68 14.22 10.30 12.71
C THR A 68 14.31 11.17 13.96
N GLU A 69 13.18 11.53 14.57
CA GLU A 69 13.15 12.29 15.84
C GLU A 69 13.83 11.54 16.99
N LEU A 70 13.71 10.21 17.03
CA LEU A 70 14.34 9.39 18.06
C LEU A 70 15.87 9.34 17.88
N LYS A 71 16.35 9.25 16.63
CA LYS A 71 17.79 9.33 16.29
C LYS A 71 18.39 10.66 16.75
N GLU A 72 17.71 11.77 16.47
CA GLU A 72 18.15 13.11 16.89
C GLU A 72 18.20 13.26 18.42
N LYS A 73 17.17 12.78 19.13
CA LYS A 73 17.10 12.86 20.60
C LYS A 73 18.15 12.02 21.31
N LEU A 74 18.50 10.86 20.76
CA LEU A 74 19.51 9.98 21.33
C LEU A 74 20.93 10.42 20.99
N GLY A 75 21.12 11.36 20.05
CA GLY A 75 22.44 11.67 19.50
C GLY A 75 23.12 10.45 18.87
N ALA A 76 22.32 9.45 18.50
CA ALA A 76 22.78 8.14 18.09
C ALA A 76 23.15 8.17 16.61
N THR A 77 24.33 7.64 16.30
CA THR A 77 24.77 7.44 14.93
C THR A 77 24.10 6.21 14.33
N GLN A 78 24.21 6.04 13.02
CA GLN A 78 23.60 4.92 12.32
C GLN A 78 24.16 3.56 12.80
N GLU A 79 25.43 3.51 13.21
CA GLU A 79 26.08 2.33 13.82
C GLU A 79 25.45 1.95 15.17
N ASP A 80 25.08 2.92 16.01
CA ASP A 80 24.48 2.64 17.32
C ASP A 80 23.11 1.96 17.20
N PHE A 81 22.35 2.28 16.14
CA PHE A 81 21.06 1.64 15.88
C PHE A 81 21.20 0.21 15.34
N GLU A 82 22.20 -0.03 14.49
CA GLU A 82 22.50 -1.37 13.98
C GLU A 82 22.92 -2.31 15.11
N ASP A 83 23.72 -1.82 16.08
CA ASP A 83 24.09 -2.57 17.28
C ASP A 83 22.90 -2.88 18.20
N ILE A 84 21.97 -1.93 18.38
CA ILE A 84 20.76 -2.15 19.20
C ILE A 84 19.81 -3.15 18.54
N ILE A 85 19.62 -3.06 17.23
CA ILE A 85 18.75 -3.97 16.46
C ILE A 85 19.37 -5.37 16.42
N SER A 86 20.68 -5.48 16.18
CA SER A 86 21.41 -6.76 16.21
C SER A 86 21.33 -7.45 17.58
N ASN A 87 21.52 -6.70 18.68
CA ASN A 87 21.51 -7.26 20.04
C ASN A 87 20.10 -7.60 20.58
N ASN A 88 19.04 -6.99 20.07
CA ASN A 88 17.67 -7.23 20.58
C ASN A 88 16.77 -8.03 19.63
N PHE A 89 17.03 -7.98 18.32
CA PHE A 89 16.18 -8.60 17.31
C PHE A 89 16.89 -9.66 16.45
N GLY A 90 18.17 -9.96 16.73
CA GLY A 90 18.87 -11.19 16.34
C GLY A 90 18.52 -11.75 14.96
N TRP A 91 19.11 -11.17 13.92
CA TRP A 91 19.24 -11.78 12.60
C TRP A 91 20.68 -12.22 12.39
#